data_AF-A0A1G3E5F2-F1
#
_entry.id   AF-A0A1G3E5F2-F1
#
_cell.length_a   1.000
_cell.length_b   1.000
_cell.length_c   1.000
_cell.angle_alpha   90.00
_cell.angle_beta   90.00
_cell.angle_gamma   90.00
#
_symmetry.space_group_name_H-M   'P 1'
#
loop_
_entity.id
_entity.type
_entity.pdbx_description
1 polymer ?
#
loop_
_entity_poly.entity_id
_entity_poly.type
_entity_poly.pdbx_seq_one_letter_code
_entity_poly.pdbx_strand_id
1 'polypeptide(L)'
;MHLDSFIYALHVLSALIWVGGMFFAWMILRPAAVNALQGPARLTLWLEVFRRFFQWVWLTVLLLPISGVAMLESRFAGFAGAPKSVQVMMGLYIAMLALFLRVQLLQLPQLR
;
A
#
# COMPACT_ATOMS: atom_id res chain seq x y z
N MET A 1 8.74 19.45 16.75
CA MET A 1 10.02 18.93 16.24
C MET A 1 10.12 17.41 16.30
N HIS A 2 10.08 16.74 17.46
CA HIS A 2 10.19 15.27 17.49
C HIS A 2 8.97 14.51 16.93
N LEU A 3 7.74 14.97 17.24
CA LEU A 3 6.51 14.31 16.81
C LEU A 3 6.29 14.41 15.30
N ASP A 4 6.56 15.58 14.71
CA ASP A 4 6.35 15.85 13.28
C ASP A 4 7.24 14.99 12.38
N SER A 5 8.49 14.80 12.79
CA SER A 5 9.44 13.92 12.10
C SER A 5 9.06 12.45 12.23
N PHE A 6 8.54 12.04 13.39
CA PHE A 6 8.04 10.69 13.61
C PHE A 6 6.83 10.37 12.73
N ILE A 7 5.84 11.26 12.68
CA ILE A 7 4.65 11.10 11.81
C ILE A 7 5.08 11.04 10.35
N TYR A 8 6.01 11.90 9.92
CA TYR A 8 6.55 11.88 8.57
C TYR A 8 7.25 10.54 8.25
N ALA A 9 8.10 10.05 9.14
CA ALA A 9 8.76 8.76 8.97
C ALA A 9 7.74 7.61 8.87
N LEU A 10 6.73 7.60 9.73
CA LEU A 10 5.64 6.62 9.69
C LEU A 10 4.86 6.67 8.38
N HIS A 11 4.55 7.88 7.89
CA HIS A 11 3.87 8.07 6.62
C HIS A 11 4.68 7.53 5.44
N VAL A 12 5.97 7.90 5.37
CA VAL A 12 6.87 7.47 4.30
C VAL A 12 7.12 5.96 4.35
N LEU A 13 7.30 5.36 5.53
CA LEU A 13 7.45 3.91 5.68
C LEU A 13 6.18 3.17 5.25
N SER A 14 5.00 3.69 5.61
CA SER A 14 3.72 3.12 5.18
C SER A 14 3.57 3.18 3.66
N ALA A 15 3.93 4.32 3.05
CA ALA A 15 3.92 4.49 1.60
C ALA A 15 4.93 3.57 0.90
N LEU A 16 6.13 3.41 1.47
CA LEU A 16 7.18 2.53 0.95
C LEU A 16 6.75 1.06 0.96
N ILE A 17 6.24 0.58 2.09
CA ILE A 17 5.79 -0.81 2.22
C ILE A 17 4.65 -1.09 1.22
N TRP A 18 3.69 -0.17 1.10
CA TRP A 18 2.59 -0.35 0.16
C TRP A 18 3.05 -0.21 -1.29
N VAL A 19 3.44 0.99 -1.72
CA VAL A 19 3.71 1.30 -3.13
C VAL A 19 4.96 0.58 -3.60
N GLY A 20 6.03 0.58 -2.79
CA GLY A 20 7.26 -0.16 -3.08
C GLY A 20 7.04 -1.67 -3.09
N GLY A 21 6.22 -2.20 -2.18
CA GLY A 21 5.83 -3.61 -2.18
C GLY A 21 5.04 -4.01 -3.42
N MET A 22 4.11 -3.16 -3.89
CA MET A 22 3.38 -3.38 -5.15
C MET A 22 4.32 -3.33 -6.36
N PHE A 23 5.24 -2.34 -6.41
CA PHE A 23 6.26 -2.28 -7.44
C PHE A 23 7.11 -3.55 -7.47
N PHE A 24 7.62 -3.98 -6.32
CA PHE A 24 8.41 -5.20 -6.21
C PHE A 24 7.62 -6.43 -6.66
N ALA A 25 6.38 -6.60 -6.18
CA ALA A 25 5.53 -7.73 -6.53
C ALA A 25 5.32 -7.82 -8.05
N TRP A 26 4.99 -6.72 -8.71
CA TRP A 26 4.63 -6.71 -10.13
C TRP A 26 5.83 -6.66 -11.07
N MET A 27 6.83 -5.84 -10.77
CA MET A 27 7.96 -5.58 -11.68
C MET A 27 9.11 -6.56 -11.49
N ILE A 28 9.27 -7.13 -10.29
CA ILE A 28 10.43 -7.94 -9.94
C ILE A 28 10.02 -9.39 -9.68
N LEU A 29 9.15 -9.61 -8.68
CA LEU A 29 8.76 -10.96 -8.25
C LEU A 29 7.99 -11.70 -9.34
N ARG A 30 7.01 -11.05 -9.99
CA ARG A 30 6.21 -11.66 -11.05
C ARG A 30 7.03 -12.21 -12.21
N PRO A 31 7.86 -11.42 -12.90
CA PRO A 31 8.66 -11.94 -14.02
C PRO A 31 9.67 -13.00 -13.55
N ALA A 32 10.31 -12.80 -12.39
CA ALA A 32 11.23 -13.78 -11.83
C ALA A 32 10.54 -15.14 -11.58
N ALA A 33 9.35 -15.13 -10.98
CA ALA A 33 8.58 -16.34 -10.73
C ALA A 33 8.06 -17.01 -12.02
N VAL A 34 7.74 -16.22 -13.05
CA VAL A 34 7.35 -16.76 -14.38
C VAL A 34 8.50 -17.49 -15.04
N ASN A 35 9.72 -16.97 -14.94
CA ASN A 35 10.91 -17.55 -15.58
C ASN A 35 11.49 -18.72 -14.79
N ALA A 36 11.45 -18.66 -13.44
CA ALA A 36 12.12 -19.64 -12.59
C ALA A 36 11.23 -20.83 -12.18
N LEU A 37 9.90 -20.70 -12.19
CA LEU A 37 8.98 -21.69 -11.64
C LEU A 37 7.96 -22.19 -12.67
N GLN A 38 7.65 -23.49 -12.62
CA GLN A 38 6.55 -24.09 -13.36
C GLN A 38 5.18 -23.66 -12.78
N GLY A 39 4.10 -23.85 -13.55
CA GLY A 39 2.75 -23.36 -13.25
C GLY A 39 2.27 -23.59 -11.80
N PRO A 40 2.29 -24.83 -11.27
CA PRO A 40 1.82 -25.12 -9.91
C PRO A 40 2.67 -24.44 -8.83
N ALA A 41 4.00 -24.56 -8.89
CA ALA A 41 4.92 -23.98 -7.91
C ALA A 41 4.84 -22.45 -7.88
N ARG A 42 4.66 -21.83 -9.06
CA ARG A 42 4.46 -20.39 -9.20
C ARG A 42 3.21 -19.93 -8.47
N LEU A 43 2.10 -20.65 -8.58
CA LEU A 43 0.85 -20.31 -7.90
C LEU A 43 0.99 -20.42 -6.39
N THR A 44 1.63 -21.49 -5.89
CA THR A 44 1.89 -21.66 -4.45
C THR A 44 2.72 -20.52 -3.88
N LEU A 45 3.79 -20.09 -4.57
CA LEU A 45 4.60 -18.95 -4.17
C LEU A 45 3.75 -17.68 -4.06
N TRP A 46 2.92 -17.41 -5.07
CA TRP A 46 2.07 -16.21 -5.08
C TRP A 46 1.06 -16.17 -3.95
N LEU A 47 0.35 -17.27 -3.70
CA LEU A 47 -0.59 -17.38 -2.58
C LEU A 47 0.12 -17.09 -1.26
N GLU A 48 1.31 -17.63 -1.08
CA GLU A 48 2.04 -17.58 0.17
C GLU A 48 2.72 -16.22 0.42
N VAL A 49 3.16 -15.55 -0.64
CA VAL A 49 3.62 -14.15 -0.60
C VAL A 49 2.45 -13.21 -0.35
N PHE A 50 1.36 -13.31 -1.11
CA PHE A 50 0.21 -12.40 -0.94
C PHE A 50 -0.42 -12.54 0.44
N ARG A 51 -0.55 -13.75 0.97
CA ARG A 51 -1.07 -13.99 2.33
C ARG A 51 -0.31 -13.20 3.38
N ARG A 52 1.03 -13.24 3.36
CA ARG A 52 1.87 -12.47 4.30
C ARG A 52 1.88 -10.98 4.00
N PHE A 53 2.04 -10.62 2.73
CA PHE A 53 2.13 -9.23 2.32
C PHE A 53 0.84 -8.48 2.65
N PHE A 54 -0.33 -9.08 2.46
CA PHE A 54 -1.60 -8.42 2.74
C PHE A 54 -1.83 -8.14 4.23
N GLN A 55 -1.24 -8.91 5.15
CA GLN A 55 -1.25 -8.57 6.58
C GLN A 55 -0.54 -7.23 6.83
N TRP A 56 0.61 -7.02 6.18
CA TRP A 56 1.33 -5.74 6.22
C TRP A 56 0.56 -4.63 5.50
N VAL A 57 -0.07 -4.94 4.36
CA VAL A 57 -0.87 -3.96 3.63
C VAL A 57 -1.99 -3.42 4.51
N TRP A 58 -2.72 -4.26 5.27
CA TRP A 58 -3.75 -3.79 6.21
C TRP A 58 -3.22 -2.79 7.24
N LEU A 59 -2.00 -3.00 7.77
CA LEU A 59 -1.37 -2.03 8.66
C LEU A 59 -1.11 -0.71 7.93
N THR A 60 -0.53 -0.77 6.73
CA THR A 60 -0.26 0.44 5.93
C THR A 60 -1.53 1.16 5.48
N VAL A 61 -2.62 0.43 5.22
CA VAL A 61 -3.97 0.95 4.92
C VAL A 61 -4.50 1.84 6.01
N LEU A 62 -4.19 1.54 7.27
CA LEU A 62 -4.64 2.37 8.37
C LEU A 62 -3.63 3.49 8.66
N LEU A 63 -2.34 3.15 8.71
CA LEU A 63 -1.31 4.10 9.12
C LEU A 63 -1.08 5.23 8.10
N LEU A 64 -1.16 4.94 6.81
CA LEU A 64 -0.92 5.92 5.74
C LEU A 64 -1.92 7.09 5.75
N PRO A 65 -3.25 6.87 5.76
CA PRO A 65 -4.21 7.98 5.83
C PRO A 65 -4.21 8.68 7.18
N ILE A 66 -4.04 7.97 8.30
CA ILE A 66 -4.00 8.57 9.64
C ILE A 66 -2.83 9.56 9.75
N SER A 67 -1.63 9.11 9.38
CA SER A 67 -0.43 9.97 9.36
C SER A 67 -0.55 11.10 8.33
N GLY A 68 -1.16 10.84 7.17
CA GLY A 68 -1.38 11.83 6.13
C GLY A 68 -2.31 12.96 6.56
N VAL A 69 -3.43 12.64 7.21
CA VAL A 69 -4.36 13.65 7.76
C VAL A 69 -3.72 14.44 8.90
N ALA A 70 -2.96 13.77 9.79
CA ALA A 70 -2.22 14.48 10.83
C ALA A 70 -1.22 15.50 10.24
N MET A 71 -0.53 15.14 9.15
CA MET A 71 0.34 16.07 8.42
C MET A 71 -0.44 17.16 7.67
N LEU A 72 -1.63 16.85 7.17
CA LEU A 72 -2.50 17.80 6.47
C LEU A 72 -2.92 18.95 7.38
N GLU A 73 -3.42 18.62 8.58
CA GLU A 73 -3.84 19.61 9.58
C GLU A 73 -2.66 20.43 10.09
N SER A 74 -1.55 19.78 10.45
CA SER A 74 -0.39 20.44 11.06
C SER A 74 0.43 21.30 10.09
N ARG A 75 0.56 20.91 8.81
CA ARG A 75 1.45 21.59 7.85
C ARG A 75 0.74 22.49 6.86
N PHE A 76 -0.54 22.22 6.58
CA PHE A 76 -1.30 22.90 5.54
C PHE A 76 -2.57 23.59 6.04
N ALA A 77 -2.82 23.59 7.36
CA ALA A 77 -4.06 24.10 7.95
C ALA A 77 -5.32 23.48 7.31
N GLY A 78 -5.24 22.19 7.02
CA GLY A 78 -6.32 21.41 6.42
C GLY A 78 -6.25 21.34 4.89
N PHE A 79 -7.31 20.78 4.30
CA PHE A 79 -7.35 20.46 2.86
C PHE A 79 -7.26 21.68 1.94
N ALA A 80 -7.81 22.83 2.38
CA ALA A 80 -7.84 24.05 1.58
C ALA A 80 -6.46 24.70 1.41
N GLY A 81 -5.56 24.56 2.39
CA GLY A 81 -4.19 25.06 2.30
C GLY A 81 -3.20 24.05 1.70
N ALA A 82 -3.67 22.84 1.34
CA ALA A 82 -2.82 21.80 0.79
C ALA A 82 -2.55 22.01 -0.70
N PRO A 83 -1.29 21.85 -1.17
CA PRO A 83 -0.97 21.89 -2.59
C PRO A 83 -1.74 20.83 -3.40
N LYS A 84 -2.00 21.12 -4.69
CA LYS A 84 -2.66 20.17 -5.61
C LYS A 84 -1.97 18.81 -5.68
N SER A 85 -0.64 18.75 -5.52
CA SER A 85 0.11 17.49 -5.48
C SER A 85 -0.31 16.58 -4.32
N VAL A 86 -0.61 17.15 -3.15
CA VAL A 86 -1.10 16.40 -1.98
C VAL A 86 -2.51 15.87 -2.24
N GLN A 87 -3.37 16.66 -2.89
CA GLN A 87 -4.71 16.24 -3.28
C GLN A 87 -4.67 15.07 -4.29
N VAL A 88 -3.76 15.15 -5.27
CA VAL A 88 -3.51 14.04 -6.22
C VAL A 88 -3.00 12.79 -5.49
N MET A 89 -2.06 12.94 -4.56
CA MET A 89 -1.55 11.84 -3.73
C MET A 89 -2.67 11.16 -2.94
N MET A 90 -3.59 11.93 -2.35
CA MET A 90 -4.78 11.39 -1.68
C MET A 90 -5.72 10.67 -2.64
N GLY A 91 -5.96 11.23 -3.83
CA GLY A 91 -6.74 10.57 -4.88
C GLY A 91 -6.14 9.24 -5.32
N LEU A 92 -4.82 9.18 -5.50
CA LEU A 92 -4.10 7.94 -5.82
C LEU A 92 -4.25 6.90 -4.72
N TYR A 93 -4.16 7.31 -3.45
CA TYR A 93 -4.40 6.43 -2.31
C TYR A 93 -5.80 5.81 -2.38
N ILE A 94 -6.85 6.62 -2.61
CA ILE A 94 -8.23 6.13 -2.71
C ILE A 94 -8.39 5.14 -3.86
N ALA A 95 -7.83 5.45 -5.03
CA ALA A 95 -7.88 4.56 -6.19
C ALA A 95 -7.19 3.21 -5.89
N MET A 96 -6.01 3.24 -5.27
CA MET A 96 -5.27 2.03 -4.90
C MET A 96 -5.96 1.24 -3.80
N LEU A 97 -6.56 1.91 -2.82
CA LEU A 97 -7.37 1.27 -1.78
C LEU A 97 -8.58 0.56 -2.39
N ALA A 98 -9.29 1.19 -3.33
CA ALA A 98 -10.41 0.58 -4.03
C ALA A 98 -9.97 -0.68 -4.80
N LEU A 99 -8.81 -0.64 -5.47
CA LEU A 99 -8.23 -1.82 -6.13
C LEU A 99 -7.88 -2.92 -5.13
N PHE A 100 -7.25 -2.59 -4.01
CA PHE A 100 -6.91 -3.55 -2.96
C PHE A 100 -8.16 -4.23 -2.40
N LEU A 101 -9.18 -3.45 -2.01
CA LEU A 101 -10.45 -3.98 -1.52
C LEU A 101 -11.13 -4.85 -2.58
N ARG A 102 -11.10 -4.44 -3.86
CA ARG A 102 -11.65 -5.23 -4.95
C ARG A 102 -10.95 -6.59 -5.09
N VAL A 103 -9.62 -6.61 -5.01
CA VAL A 103 -8.83 -7.86 -5.05
C VAL A 103 -9.13 -8.73 -3.84
N GLN A 104 -9.20 -8.15 -2.63
CA GLN A 104 -9.54 -8.87 -1.41
C GLN A 104 -10.94 -9.50 -1.47
N LEU A 105 -11.93 -8.75 -1.96
CA LEU A 105 -13.31 -9.23 -2.15
C LEU A 105 -13.41 -10.37 -3.17
N LEU A 106 -12.56 -10.36 -4.22
CA LEU A 106 -12.47 -11.45 -5.18
C LEU A 106 -11.79 -12.70 -4.62
N GLN A 107 -10.84 -12.54 -3.69
CA GLN A 107 -10.14 -13.66 -3.08
C GLN A 107 -10.91 -14.29 -1.91
N LEU A 108 -11.78 -13.54 -1.23
CA LEU A 108 -12.64 -14.03 -0.14
C LEU A 108 -13.45 -15.31 -0.46
N PRO A 109 -14.07 -15.48 -1.64
CA PRO A 109 -14.77 -16.73 -1.98
C PRO A 109 -13.85 -17.90 -2.37
N GLN A 110 -12.56 -17.69 -2.63
CA GLN A 110 -11.59 -18.74 -3.01
C GLN A 110 -10.81 -19.29 -1.80
N LEU A 111 -10.98 -18.67 -0.61
CA LEU A 111 -10.29 -19.02 0.64
C LEU A 111 -11.23 -19.63 1.71
N ARG A 112 -12.50 -19.88 1.37
CA ARG A 112 -13.43 -20.72 2.14
C ARG A 112 -13.57 -22.07 1.46
#